data_AF-A0A392NSR4-F1
#
_entry.id   AF-A0A392NSR4-F1
#
_cell.length_a   1.000
_cell.length_b   1.000
_cell.length_c   1.000
_cell.angle_alpha   90.00
_cell.angle_beta   90.00
_cell.angle_gamma   90.00
#
_symmetry.space_group_name_H-M   'P 1'
#
loop_
_entity.id
_entity.type
_entity.pdbx_description
1 polymer ?
#
loop_
_entity_poly.entity_id
_entity_poly.type
_entity_poly.pdbx_seq_one_letter_code
_entity_poly.pdbx_strand_id
1 'polypeptide(L)'
;MMGSQTTEQGDCSKFKAGTPHCCKKDPTVVDMLPGTPYNQQIANCCKGGVLNSWAQDPSNAVSSFQLSVGSAGTTNKTVKLPRNFTLRAPGPGYTCGPAKIVRPTQFITSDKRRVTQA
;
A
#
# COMPACT_ATOMS: atom_id res chain seq x y z
N MET A 1 1.34 7.96 2.95
CA MET A 1 1.77 6.68 2.37
C MET A 1 3.21 6.45 2.79
N MET A 2 3.61 5.20 3.00
CA MET A 2 4.96 4.81 3.39
C MET A 2 5.40 3.64 2.52
N GLY A 3 6.65 3.65 2.05
CA GLY A 3 7.21 2.61 1.19
C GLY A 3 6.65 2.57 -0.23
N SER A 4 5.75 3.48 -0.59
CA SER A 4 5.15 3.55 -1.93
C SER A 4 4.73 4.97 -2.25
N GLN A 5 4.53 5.25 -3.54
CA GLN A 5 4.07 6.54 -4.04
C GLN A 5 3.04 6.36 -5.14
N THR A 6 2.09 7.29 -5.27
CA THR A 6 1.25 7.34 -6.46
C THR A 6 1.97 7.99 -7.63
N THR A 7 1.69 7.54 -8.86
CA THR A 7 2.28 8.10 -10.07
C THR A 7 1.70 9.46 -10.44
N GLU A 8 0.49 9.77 -9.98
CA GLU A 8 -0.24 10.99 -10.29
C GLU A 8 -0.99 11.49 -9.07
N GLN A 9 -1.04 12.81 -8.87
CA GLN A 9 -1.80 13.42 -7.78
C GLN A 9 -3.30 13.58 -8.10
N GLY A 10 -3.65 13.93 -9.35
CA GLY A 10 -5.01 14.29 -9.74
C GLY A 10 -5.49 15.65 -9.20
N ASP A 11 -6.78 15.95 -9.33
CA ASP A 11 -7.36 17.21 -8.84
C ASP A 11 -7.67 17.15 -7.33
N CYS A 12 -6.79 17.78 -6.56
CA CYS A 12 -6.92 17.94 -5.11
C CYS A 12 -7.47 19.30 -4.67
N SER A 13 -8.02 20.13 -5.57
CA SER A 13 -8.47 21.50 -5.29
C SER A 13 -9.49 21.65 -4.14
N LYS A 14 -10.20 20.56 -3.83
CA LYS A 14 -11.14 20.45 -2.70
C LYS A 14 -10.47 20.49 -1.33
N PHE A 15 -9.21 20.06 -1.23
CA PHE A 15 -8.46 20.03 0.02
C PHE A 15 -7.67 21.34 0.16
N LYS A 16 -8.09 22.19 1.10
CA LYS A 16 -7.44 23.51 1.36
C LYS A 16 -6.28 23.43 2.36
N ALA A 17 -6.24 22.38 3.17
CA ALA A 17 -5.15 22.06 4.09
C ALA A 17 -5.01 20.53 4.16
N GLY A 18 -3.80 20.04 4.45
CA GLY A 18 -3.53 18.61 4.55
C GLY A 18 -3.81 17.86 3.25
N THR A 19 -3.37 18.43 2.11
CA THR A 19 -3.59 17.87 0.78
C THR A 19 -3.08 16.43 0.73
N PRO A 20 -3.94 15.45 0.39
CA PRO A 20 -3.51 14.07 0.31
C PRO A 20 -2.53 13.88 -0.84
N HIS A 21 -1.77 12.80 -0.78
CA HIS A 21 -0.79 12.46 -1.81
C HIS A 21 -1.44 12.27 -3.20
N CYS A 22 -2.67 11.77 -3.24
CA CYS A 22 -3.46 11.60 -4.46
C CYS A 22 -4.96 11.79 -4.17
N CYS A 23 -5.68 12.40 -5.11
CA CYS A 23 -7.13 12.59 -5.09
C CYS A 23 -7.86 11.85 -6.22
N LYS A 24 -7.14 11.09 -7.06
CA LYS A 24 -7.77 10.22 -8.06
C LYS A 24 -8.57 9.13 -7.35
N LYS A 25 -9.69 8.73 -7.98
CA LYS A 25 -10.52 7.60 -7.50
C LYS A 25 -9.89 6.25 -7.82
N ASP A 26 -9.01 6.21 -8.82
CA ASP A 26 -8.31 5.06 -9.37
C ASP A 26 -6.78 5.30 -9.38
N PRO A 27 -6.14 5.53 -8.22
CA PRO A 27 -4.72 5.81 -8.16
C PRO A 27 -3.90 4.59 -8.57
N THR A 28 -2.81 4.82 -9.30
CA THR A 28 -1.76 3.81 -9.49
C THR A 28 -0.68 4.04 -8.44
N VAL A 29 -0.46 3.03 -7.59
CA VAL A 29 0.56 3.03 -6.55
C VAL A 29 1.75 2.21 -7.02
N VAL A 30 2.95 2.76 -6.88
CA VAL A 30 4.21 2.10 -7.19
C VAL A 30 5.08 1.98 -5.93
N ASP A 31 5.80 0.88 -5.82
CA ASP A 31 6.81 0.68 -4.78
C ASP A 31 7.95 1.71 -4.99
N MET A 32 8.44 2.29 -3.90
CA MET A 32 9.51 3.27 -3.99
C MET A 32 10.84 2.61 -4.39
N LEU A 33 11.80 3.40 -4.87
CA LEU A 33 13.11 2.91 -5.24
C LEU A 33 14.00 2.64 -4.00
N PRO A 34 14.99 1.73 -4.13
CA PRO A 34 16.05 1.60 -3.14
C PRO A 34 16.73 2.96 -2.90
N GLY A 35 16.96 3.31 -1.64
CA GLY A 35 17.52 4.63 -1.25
C GLY A 35 16.48 5.67 -0.80
N THR A 36 15.21 5.27 -0.71
CA THR A 36 14.15 6.09 -0.07
C THR A 36 14.58 6.56 1.33
N PRO A 37 14.31 7.81 1.74
CA PRO A 37 14.64 8.29 3.08
C PRO A 37 14.04 7.42 4.20
N TYR A 38 14.78 7.21 5.29
CA TYR A 38 14.37 6.30 6.39
C TYR A 38 12.98 6.64 6.98
N ASN A 39 12.63 7.93 7.04
CA ASN A 39 11.33 8.41 7.52
C ASN A 39 10.16 8.13 6.57
N GLN A 40 10.41 7.53 5.40
CA GLN A 40 9.41 7.11 4.43
C GLN A 40 9.43 5.59 4.20
N GLN A 41 10.32 4.86 4.91
CA GLN A 41 10.45 3.41 4.79
C GLN A 41 9.51 2.67 5.74
N ILE A 42 9.14 1.45 5.35
CA ILE A 42 8.55 0.42 6.20
C ILE A 42 9.34 -0.88 6.02
N ALA A 43 9.18 -1.84 6.93
CA ALA A 43 9.81 -3.15 6.82
C ALA A 43 9.53 -3.78 5.45
N ASN A 44 10.57 -4.29 4.78
CA ASN A 44 10.50 -4.89 3.46
C ASN A 44 9.89 -3.98 2.38
N CYS A 45 10.04 -2.65 2.43
CA CYS A 45 9.60 -1.77 1.32
C CYS A 45 10.70 -1.51 0.30
N CYS A 46 10.33 -0.71 -0.70
CA CYS A 46 11.25 0.16 -1.42
C CYS A 46 12.22 -0.61 -2.33
N LYS A 47 11.68 -1.62 -3.02
CA LYS A 47 12.42 -2.51 -3.93
C LYS A 47 12.27 -2.10 -5.40
N GLY A 48 11.57 -1.00 -5.67
CA GLY A 48 11.30 -0.52 -7.03
C GLY A 48 10.45 -1.50 -7.85
N GLY A 49 9.64 -2.34 -7.18
CA GLY A 49 8.83 -3.36 -7.84
C GLY A 49 9.61 -4.59 -8.31
N VAL A 50 10.89 -4.72 -7.96
CA VAL A 50 11.70 -5.91 -8.26
C VAL A 50 11.68 -6.84 -7.06
N LEU A 51 11.10 -8.03 -7.25
CA LEU A 51 11.05 -9.09 -6.25
C LEU A 51 11.82 -10.32 -6.74
N ASN A 52 12.65 -10.88 -5.88
CA ASN A 52 13.30 -12.16 -6.15
C ASN A 52 12.32 -13.32 -5.92
N SER A 53 12.60 -14.48 -6.51
CA SER A 53 11.84 -15.67 -6.17
C SER A 53 12.09 -16.06 -4.71
N TRP A 54 11.05 -16.51 -4.02
CA TRP A 54 11.17 -16.96 -2.63
C TRP A 54 12.20 -18.09 -2.47
N ALA A 55 12.35 -18.95 -3.49
CA ALA A 55 13.31 -20.04 -3.47
C ALA A 55 14.77 -19.58 -3.60
N GLN A 56 15.04 -18.49 -4.31
CA GLN A 56 16.39 -17.97 -4.50
C GLN A 56 16.81 -17.05 -3.37
N ASP A 57 15.93 -16.16 -2.94
CA ASP A 57 16.22 -15.16 -1.92
C ASP A 57 14.94 -14.79 -1.15
N PRO A 58 14.63 -15.52 -0.07
CA PRO A 58 13.46 -15.25 0.76
C PRO A 58 13.43 -13.83 1.32
N SER A 59 14.60 -13.20 1.52
CA SER A 59 14.70 -11.87 2.14
C SER A 59 14.27 -10.75 1.20
N ASN A 60 14.43 -10.94 -0.12
CA ASN A 60 14.04 -9.98 -1.16
C ASN A 60 12.82 -10.45 -1.97
N ALA A 61 12.13 -11.51 -1.52
CA ALA A 61 10.93 -12.03 -2.15
C ALA A 61 9.63 -11.33 -1.69
N VAL A 62 9.72 -10.41 -0.74
CA VAL A 62 8.58 -9.67 -0.19
C VAL A 62 8.79 -8.18 -0.35
N SER A 63 7.76 -7.48 -0.82
CA SER A 63 7.64 -6.02 -0.71
C SER A 63 6.40 -5.66 0.10
N SER A 64 6.49 -4.61 0.91
CA SER A 64 5.38 -4.07 1.69
C SER A 64 5.34 -2.54 1.64
N PHE A 65 4.13 -2.00 1.70
CA PHE A 65 3.89 -0.57 1.76
C PHE A 65 2.61 -0.28 2.52
N GLN A 66 2.51 0.94 3.07
CA GLN A 66 1.34 1.38 3.83
C GLN A 66 0.58 2.47 3.07
N LEU A 67 -0.70 2.21 2.87
CA LEU A 67 -1.65 3.13 2.26
C LEU A 67 -2.63 3.67 3.30
N SER A 68 -2.94 4.95 3.18
CA SER A 68 -4.02 5.58 3.96
C SER A 68 -5.01 6.17 2.96
N VAL A 69 -6.23 5.66 2.96
CA VAL A 69 -7.28 6.09 2.03
C VAL A 69 -8.23 7.03 2.77
N GLY A 70 -8.24 8.29 2.37
CA GLY A 70 -9.17 9.29 2.88
C GLY A 70 -10.60 9.06 2.39
N SER A 71 -11.59 9.54 3.14
CA SER A 71 -13.01 9.54 2.75
C SER A 71 -13.62 8.17 2.40
N ALA A 72 -12.94 7.08 2.73
CA ALA A 72 -13.43 5.71 2.56
C ALA A 72 -14.34 5.26 3.72
N GLY A 73 -14.32 5.95 4.87
CA GLY A 73 -14.98 5.49 6.10
C GLY A 73 -14.05 4.64 6.96
N THR A 74 -14.26 4.66 8.29
CA THR A 74 -13.33 4.07 9.28
C THR A 74 -13.90 2.87 10.03
N THR A 75 -15.15 2.47 9.73
CA THR A 75 -15.83 1.36 10.42
C THR A 75 -16.26 0.29 9.42
N ASN A 76 -16.44 -0.94 9.89
CA ASN A 76 -16.95 -2.05 9.08
C ASN A 76 -18.32 -1.78 8.43
N LYS A 77 -19.07 -0.77 8.91
CA LYS A 77 -20.37 -0.39 8.32
C LYS A 77 -20.25 0.73 7.29
N THR A 78 -19.27 1.62 7.46
CA THR A 78 -19.12 2.84 6.66
C THR A 78 -18.02 2.73 5.61
N VAL A 79 -17.15 1.72 5.71
CA VAL A 79 -16.03 1.54 4.80
C VAL A 79 -16.51 1.21 3.39
N LYS A 80 -16.08 2.01 2.42
CA LYS A 80 -16.29 1.78 0.99
C LYS A 80 -15.16 0.92 0.46
N LEU A 81 -15.48 -0.34 0.18
CA LEU A 81 -14.53 -1.29 -0.36
C LEU A 81 -14.12 -0.91 -1.80
N PRO A 82 -12.85 -1.12 -2.18
CA PRO A 82 -12.41 -0.97 -3.56
C PRO A 82 -13.15 -2.00 -4.43
N ARG A 83 -13.68 -1.55 -5.57
CA ARG A 83 -14.39 -2.43 -6.52
C ARG A 83 -13.41 -3.28 -7.32
N ASN A 84 -12.40 -2.63 -7.88
CA ASN A 84 -11.35 -3.24 -8.68
C ASN A 84 -10.00 -2.82 -8.11
N PHE A 85 -9.16 -3.80 -7.78
CA PHE A 85 -7.76 -3.56 -7.47
C PHE A 85 -6.94 -4.59 -8.23
N THR A 86 -5.94 -4.09 -8.96
CA THR A 86 -5.12 -4.88 -9.85
C THR A 86 -3.68 -4.76 -9.39
N LEU A 87 -2.98 -5.88 -9.31
CA LEU A 87 -1.55 -5.92 -9.14
C LEU A 87 -0.92 -5.97 -10.52
N ARG A 88 -0.34 -4.85 -10.94
CA ARG A 88 0.41 -4.78 -12.20
C ARG A 88 1.81 -5.35 -11.96
N ALA A 89 2.05 -6.52 -12.51
CA ALA A 89 3.37 -7.14 -12.59
C ALA A 89 3.81 -7.21 -14.06
N PRO A 90 5.11 -7.32 -14.35
CA PRO A 90 5.57 -7.59 -15.72
C PRO A 90 4.83 -8.81 -16.31
N GLY A 91 4.13 -8.62 -17.43
CA GLY A 91 3.26 -9.65 -18.03
C GLY A 91 1.76 -9.34 -17.87
N PRO A 92 0.88 -10.37 -17.82
CA PRO A 92 -0.58 -10.18 -17.87
C PRO A 92 -1.18 -9.51 -16.62
N GLY A 93 -0.37 -9.26 -15.58
CA GLY A 93 -0.83 -8.74 -14.29
C GLY A 93 -1.79 -9.69 -13.57
N TYR A 94 -2.20 -9.29 -12.37
CA TYR A 94 -3.19 -10.03 -11.58
C TYR A 94 -4.37 -9.11 -11.26
N THR A 95 -5.57 -9.58 -11.57
CA THR A 95 -6.79 -8.94 -11.09
C THR A 95 -7.24 -9.65 -9.82
N CYS A 96 -7.34 -8.91 -8.73
CA CYS A 96 -7.80 -9.49 -7.48
C CYS A 96 -9.32 -9.71 -7.50
N GLY A 97 -9.78 -10.69 -6.73
CA GLY A 97 -11.21 -10.92 -6.54
C GLY A 97 -11.89 -9.78 -5.76
N PRO A 98 -13.23 -9.83 -5.59
CA PRO A 98 -13.99 -8.82 -4.86
C PRO A 98 -13.45 -8.63 -3.44
N ALA A 99 -13.25 -7.38 -3.03
CA ALA A 99 -12.86 -7.04 -1.67
C ALA A 99 -13.96 -7.46 -0.68
N LYS A 100 -13.55 -7.93 0.50
CA LYS A 100 -14.45 -8.33 1.59
C LYS A 100 -13.97 -7.73 2.90
N ILE A 101 -14.91 -7.42 3.79
CA ILE A 101 -14.59 -7.04 5.16
C ILE A 101 -14.25 -8.32 5.92
N VAL A 102 -13.00 -8.40 6.37
CA VAL A 102 -12.48 -9.54 7.12
C VAL A 102 -12.07 -9.11 8.53
N ARG A 103 -11.75 -10.07 9.40
CA ARG A 103 -11.15 -9.76 10.69
C ARG A 103 -9.79 -9.09 10.46
N PRO A 104 -9.43 -8.03 11.23
CA PRO A 104 -8.13 -7.39 11.11
C PRO A 104 -6.99 -8.39 11.23
N THR A 105 -5.98 -8.23 10.39
CA THR A 105 -4.77 -9.04 10.46
C THR A 105 -3.89 -8.49 11.59
N GLN A 106 -3.44 -9.37 12.47
CA GLN A 106 -2.52 -9.01 13.54
C GLN A 106 -1.08 -9.25 13.10
N PHE A 107 -0.21 -8.27 13.33
CA PHE A 107 1.21 -8.35 13.04
C PHE A 107 2.02 -7.89 14.25
N ILE A 108 3.09 -8.63 14.53
CA ILE A 108 4.03 -8.32 15.61
C ILE A 108 4.94 -7.19 15.14
N THR A 109 5.08 -6.15 15.95
CA THR A 109 5.97 -5.03 15.65
C THR A 109 7.43 -5.46 15.65
N SER A 110 8.30 -4.66 15.02
CA SER A 110 9.74 -4.97 14.89
C SER A 110 10.45 -5.16 16.24
N ASP A 111 9.96 -4.52 17.31
CA ASP A 111 10.47 -4.68 18.68
C ASP A 111 10.08 -6.02 19.35
N LYS A 112 9.25 -6.84 18.68
CA LYS A 112 8.72 -8.14 19.13
C LYS A 112 7.89 -8.10 20.42
N ARG A 113 7.50 -6.90 20.89
CA ARG A 113 6.79 -6.73 22.17
C ARG A 113 5.35 -6.29 21.99
N ARG A 114 5.03 -5.65 20.87
CA ARG A 114 3.68 -5.14 20.62
C ARG A 114 3.07 -5.87 19.43
N VAL A 115 1.74 -5.92 19.44
CA VAL A 115 0.94 -6.43 18.33
C VAL A 115 0.10 -5.28 17.84
N THR A 116 0.14 -5.05 16.54
CA THR A 116 -0.69 -4.06 15.85
C THR A 116 -1.63 -4.77 14.89
N GLN A 117 -2.72 -4.10 14.51
CA GLN A 117 -3.74 -4.66 13.64
C GLN A 117 -4.02 -3.74 12.46
N ALA A 118 -4.35 -4.33 11.30
CA ALA A 118 -4.75 -3.64 10.07
C ALA A 118 -5.91 -4.37 9.40
#